data_AF-A0A953NVJ1-F1
#
_entry.id   AF-A0A953NVJ1-F1
#
_cell.length_a   1.000
_cell.length_b   1.000
_cell.length_c   1.000
_cell.angle_alpha   90.00
_cell.angle_beta   90.00
_cell.angle_gamma   90.00
#
_symmetry.space_group_name_H-M   'P 1'
#
loop_
_entity.id
_entity.type
_entity.pdbx_description
1 polymer ?
#
loop_
_entity_poly.entity_id
_entity_poly.type
_entity_poly.pdbx_seq_one_letter_code
_entity_poly.pdbx_strand_id
1 'polypeptide(L)'
;MNRSLPSKTRKKKLPARHRRVLKFPQVKGKALEEVEFSTGLGSHSITLLFRDKTALHFGIDPSFTMFADYADWKSGDAKPIREWKPVRSWLFRES
;
A
#
# COMPACT_ATOMS: atom_id res chain seq x y z
N MET A 1 -30.24 34.90 -24.72
CA MET A 1 -30.37 33.43 -24.71
C MET A 1 -28.96 32.84 -24.77
N ASN A 2 -28.56 32.04 -23.78
CA ASN A 2 -27.44 31.09 -23.89
C ASN A 2 -27.67 29.97 -22.87
N ARG A 3 -28.01 28.76 -23.36
CA ARG A 3 -28.23 27.56 -22.55
C ARG A 3 -26.92 26.80 -22.46
N SER A 4 -26.30 26.74 -21.28
CA SER A 4 -25.21 25.81 -21.00
C SER A 4 -25.78 24.41 -20.79
N LEU A 5 -25.24 23.41 -21.50
CA LEU A 5 -25.61 22.01 -21.32
C LEU A 5 -24.98 21.45 -20.03
N PRO A 6 -25.70 20.65 -19.23
CA PRO A 6 -25.11 20.05 -18.04
C PRO A 6 -24.08 19.00 -18.46
N SER A 7 -22.82 19.22 -18.04
CA SER A 7 -21.75 18.24 -18.09
C SER A 7 -22.18 16.97 -17.36
N LYS A 8 -22.42 15.88 -18.10
CA LYS A 8 -22.64 14.55 -17.51
C LYS A 8 -21.33 14.09 -16.88
N THR A 9 -21.15 14.40 -15.61
CA THR A 9 -20.04 13.85 -14.81
C THR A 9 -20.20 12.34 -14.73
N ARG A 10 -19.47 11.63 -15.60
CA ARG A 10 -19.42 10.17 -15.60
C ARG A 10 -18.75 9.76 -14.29
N LYS A 11 -19.56 9.43 -13.27
CA LYS A 11 -19.07 8.89 -11.99
C LYS A 11 -18.23 7.66 -12.31
N LYS A 12 -16.89 7.80 -12.27
CA LYS A 12 -15.97 6.65 -12.32
C LYS A 12 -16.36 5.78 -11.13
N LYS A 13 -16.94 4.61 -11.39
CA LYS A 13 -17.17 3.60 -10.36
C LYS A 13 -15.80 3.28 -9.76
N LEU A 14 -15.58 3.69 -8.51
CA LEU A 14 -14.42 3.25 -7.74
C LEU A 14 -14.41 1.72 -7.74
N PRO A 15 -13.28 1.07 -8.09
CA PRO A 15 -13.23 -0.38 -8.16
C PRO A 15 -13.65 -0.98 -6.81
N ALA A 16 -14.60 -1.90 -6.86
CA ALA A 16 -15.17 -2.53 -5.68
C ALA A 16 -14.11 -3.42 -4.98
N ARG A 17 -13.88 -3.12 -3.69
CA ARG A 17 -13.30 -3.97 -2.63
C ARG A 17 -11.92 -4.61 -2.90
N HIS A 18 -10.93 -4.07 -2.19
CA HIS A 18 -9.52 -4.47 -2.05
C HIS A 18 -9.24 -5.88 -1.46
N ARG A 19 -10.15 -6.85 -1.54
CA ARG A 19 -9.88 -8.19 -0.97
C ARG A 19 -9.02 -9.01 -1.92
N ARG A 20 -7.77 -9.30 -1.53
CA ARG A 20 -6.94 -10.33 -2.16
C ARG A 20 -6.92 -11.58 -1.28
N VAL A 21 -7.13 -12.74 -1.89
CA VAL A 21 -7.03 -14.04 -1.20
C VAL A 21 -5.78 -14.74 -1.73
N LEU A 22 -4.77 -14.89 -0.87
CA LEU A 22 -3.58 -15.68 -1.15
C LEU A 22 -3.79 -17.08 -0.59
N LYS A 23 -3.40 -18.11 -1.35
CA LYS A 23 -3.48 -19.50 -0.93
C LYS A 23 -2.07 -20.05 -0.81
N PHE A 24 -1.83 -20.83 0.24
CA PHE A 24 -0.56 -21.50 0.50
C PHE A 24 -0.82 -23.02 0.62
N PRO A 25 -1.04 -23.75 -0.49
CA PRO A 25 -1.36 -25.17 -0.45
C PRO A 25 -0.34 -26.01 0.33
N GLN A 26 0.92 -25.60 0.33
CA GLN A 26 2.03 -26.25 1.02
C GLN A 26 1.87 -26.32 2.55
N VAL A 27 1.01 -25.51 3.17
CA VAL A 27 0.75 -25.54 4.62
C VAL A 27 -0.54 -26.26 4.99
N LYS A 28 -1.29 -26.77 4.00
CA LYS A 28 -2.59 -27.42 4.24
C LYS A 28 -2.40 -28.67 5.10
N GLY A 29 -3.17 -28.76 6.19
CA GLY A 29 -3.15 -29.91 7.11
C GLY A 29 -1.99 -29.88 8.11
N LYS A 30 -1.10 -28.88 8.06
CA LYS A 30 -0.04 -28.73 9.06
C LYS A 30 -0.61 -28.23 10.38
N ALA A 31 -0.11 -28.78 11.48
CA ALA A 31 -0.43 -28.31 12.82
C ALA A 31 0.44 -27.09 13.14
N LEU A 32 -0.22 -25.96 13.45
CA LEU A 32 0.46 -24.75 13.93
C LEU A 32 1.06 -25.03 15.32
N GLU A 33 2.32 -24.67 15.50
CA GLU A 33 3.04 -24.72 16.77
C GLU A 33 3.06 -23.34 17.43
N GLU A 34 3.42 -22.31 16.66
CA GLU A 34 3.64 -20.95 17.17
C GLU A 34 3.33 -19.89 16.12
N VAL A 35 2.99 -18.68 16.58
CA VAL A 35 2.88 -17.47 15.76
C VAL A 35 3.81 -16.41 16.32
N GLU A 36 4.76 -15.97 15.51
CA GLU A 36 5.66 -14.87 15.86
C GLU A 36 5.21 -13.58 15.18
N PHE A 37 5.21 -12.48 15.94
CA PHE A 37 5.01 -11.14 15.43
C PHE A 37 6.25 -10.30 15.75
N SER A 38 6.91 -9.79 14.71
CA SER A 38 8.13 -8.99 14.86
C SER A 38 7.89 -7.57 14.38
N THR A 39 8.25 -6.60 15.23
CA THR A 39 8.27 -5.18 14.90
C THR A 39 9.61 -4.60 15.37
N GLY A 40 10.56 -4.49 14.45
CA GLY A 40 11.88 -3.88 14.69
C GLY A 40 12.12 -2.68 13.79
N LEU A 41 13.21 -1.95 14.02
CA LEU A 41 13.66 -0.84 13.17
C LEU A 41 13.85 -1.31 11.72
N GLY A 42 12.82 -1.15 10.89
CA GLY A 42 12.84 -1.42 9.45
C GLY A 42 12.33 -2.79 9.01
N SER A 43 11.89 -3.67 9.92
CA SER A 43 11.29 -4.95 9.54
C SER A 43 10.08 -5.28 10.39
N HIS A 44 8.98 -5.54 9.70
CA HIS A 44 7.73 -6.00 10.30
C HIS A 44 7.40 -7.35 9.70
N SER A 45 6.99 -8.32 10.51
CA SER A 45 6.60 -9.62 9.95
C SER A 45 5.66 -10.40 10.85
N ILE A 46 4.98 -11.34 10.21
CA ILE A 46 4.22 -12.41 10.86
C ILE A 46 4.79 -13.74 10.39
N THR A 47 5.20 -14.62 11.30
CA THR A 47 5.67 -15.96 10.96
C THR A 47 4.76 -16.99 11.61
N LEU A 48 4.29 -17.96 10.82
CA LEU A 48 3.58 -19.14 11.30
C LEU A 48 4.56 -20.31 11.33
N LEU A 49 4.85 -20.82 12.52
CA LEU A 49 5.72 -21.99 12.75
C LEU A 49 4.85 -23.24 12.90
N PHE A 50 5.18 -24.31 12.18
CA PHE A 50 4.44 -25.57 12.20
C PHE A 50 5.22 -26.66 12.97
N ARG A 51 4.51 -27.63 13.56
CA ARG A 51 5.10 -28.72 14.34
C ARG A 51 6.10 -29.58 13.55
N ASP A 52 5.99 -29.61 12.23
CA ASP A 52 6.93 -30.29 11.34
C ASP A 52 8.22 -29.48 11.09
N LYS A 53 8.45 -28.42 11.88
CA LYS A 53 9.60 -27.53 11.83
C LYS A 53 9.75 -26.77 10.51
N THR A 54 8.63 -26.56 9.80
CA THR A 54 8.55 -25.62 8.67
C THR A 54 7.87 -24.32 9.06
N ALA A 55 8.01 -23.27 8.24
CA ALA A 55 7.43 -21.95 8.51
C ALA A 55 6.77 -21.32 7.27
N LEU A 56 5.76 -20.47 7.51
CA LEU A 56 5.21 -19.53 6.53
C LEU A 56 5.45 -18.10 7.03
N HIS A 57 6.29 -17.35 6.32
CA HIS A 57 6.71 -16.01 6.69
C HIS A 57 6.04 -14.94 5.82
N PHE A 58 5.48 -13.92 6.47
CA PHE A 58 4.91 -12.73 5.85
C PHE A 58 5.75 -11.50 6.22
N GLY A 59 6.64 -11.09 5.32
CA GLY A 59 7.34 -9.83 5.42
C GLY A 59 6.41 -8.65 5.12
N ILE A 60 6.46 -7.62 5.96
CA ILE A 60 5.69 -6.39 5.85
C ILE A 60 6.70 -5.24 5.65
N ASP A 61 6.68 -4.67 4.46
CA ASP A 61 7.41 -3.45 4.12
C ASP A 61 6.40 -2.29 4.07
N PRO A 62 6.38 -1.40 5.09
CA PRO A 62 5.59 -0.18 5.06
C PRO A 62 6.24 0.82 4.10
N SER A 63 5.93 0.67 2.82
CA SER A 63 6.31 1.62 1.78
C SER A 63 5.60 2.97 1.94
N PHE A 64 6.25 4.04 1.47
CA PHE A 64 5.67 5.38 1.42
C PHE A 64 5.57 5.91 -0.01
N THR A 65 4.65 6.86 -0.22
CA THR A 65 4.57 7.64 -1.46
C THR A 65 4.67 9.11 -1.09
N MET A 66 5.67 9.80 -1.64
CA MET A 66 5.88 11.23 -1.48
C MET A 66 5.30 11.97 -2.69
N PHE A 67 4.51 13.00 -2.41
CA PHE A 67 4.09 13.99 -3.38
C PHE A 67 4.91 15.25 -3.13
N ALA A 68 5.41 15.85 -4.20
CA ALA A 68 6.23 17.05 -4.11
C ALA A 68 5.61 18.13 -4.99
N ASP A 69 5.41 19.29 -4.37
CA ASP A 69 4.79 20.47 -4.94
C ASP A 69 5.55 21.70 -4.45
N TYR A 70 5.72 22.65 -5.36
CA TYR A 70 6.42 23.91 -5.13
C TYR A 70 5.43 25.04 -5.40
N ALA A 71 5.26 25.93 -4.43
CA ALA A 71 4.26 27.00 -4.46
C ALA A 71 4.86 28.34 -4.01
N ASP A 72 4.34 29.43 -4.57
CA ASP A 72 4.55 30.78 -4.04
C ASP A 72 3.67 30.98 -2.81
N TRP A 73 4.23 31.49 -1.72
CA TRP A 73 3.53 31.77 -0.48
C TRP A 73 3.44 33.27 -0.15
N LYS A 74 3.91 34.17 -1.03
CA LYS A 74 3.98 35.61 -0.75
C LYS A 74 2.64 36.23 -0.35
N SER A 75 1.53 35.71 -0.84
CA SER A 75 0.17 36.19 -0.49
C SER A 75 -0.43 35.55 0.75
N GLY A 76 0.29 34.69 1.47
CA GLY A 76 -0.26 33.91 2.60
C GLY A 76 -1.05 32.67 2.17
N ASP A 77 -1.47 32.62 0.90
CA ASP A 77 -2.07 31.46 0.25
C ASP A 77 -1.07 30.74 -0.65
N ALA A 78 -1.10 29.40 -0.63
CA ALA A 78 -0.33 28.53 -1.53
C ALA A 78 -0.75 28.75 -2.99
N LYS A 79 0.13 29.33 -3.81
CA LYS A 79 -0.06 29.37 -5.27
C LYS A 79 0.87 28.35 -5.93
N PRO A 80 0.38 27.17 -6.36
CA PRO A 80 1.25 26.14 -6.93
C PRO A 80 1.94 26.65 -8.21
N ILE A 81 3.27 26.47 -8.25
CA ILE A 81 4.15 26.79 -9.36
C ILE A 81 4.48 25.51 -10.14
N ARG A 82 4.75 24.41 -9.43
CA ARG A 82 5.18 23.15 -10.04
C ARG A 82 4.81 21.95 -9.18
N GLU A 83 4.43 20.87 -9.84
CA GLU A 83 4.23 19.56 -9.23
C GLU A 83 5.16 18.54 -9.90
N TRP A 84 5.64 17.57 -9.12
CA TRP A 84 6.43 16.46 -9.64
C TRP A 84 5.65 15.16 -9.59
N LYS A 85 6.11 14.19 -10.39
CA LYS A 85 5.56 12.83 -10.32
C LYS A 85 5.78 12.25 -8.91
N PRO A 86 4.82 11.47 -8.38
CA PRO A 86 4.96 10.85 -7.07
C PRO A 86 6.23 9.98 -7.01
N VAL A 87 6.99 10.14 -5.95
CA VAL A 87 8.13 9.28 -5.63
C VAL A 87 7.61 8.18 -4.73
N ARG A 88 7.78 6.93 -5.14
CA ARG A 88 7.40 5.76 -4.35
C ARG A 88 8.65 5.14 -3.77
N SER A 89 8.60 4.68 -2.52
CA SER A 89 9.65 3.83 -1.99
C SER A 89 9.81 2.59 -2.86
N TRP A 90 11.06 2.17 -3.05
CA TRP A 90 11.37 0.92 -3.71
C TRP A 90 11.12 -0.22 -2.71
N LEU A 91 10.35 -1.22 -3.11
CA LEU A 91 10.22 -2.46 -2.33
C LEU A 91 11.54 -3.22 -2.45
N PHE A 92 12.35 -3.23 -1.40
CA PHE A 92 13.54 -4.07 -1.35
C PHE A 92 13.12 -5.44 -0.81
N ARG A 93 12.93 -6.40 -1.72
CA ARG A 93 12.84 -7.81 -1.34
C ARG A 93 14.18 -8.44 -1.69
N GLU A 94 15.08 -8.54 -0.72
CA GLU A 94 16.25 -9.40 -0.87
C GLU A 94 15.76 -10.85 -1.02
N SER A 95 16.22 -11.50 -2.09
CA SER A 95 15.84 -12.85 -2.51
C SER A 95 16.68 -13.92 -1.84
#